data_AF-A0A7M3Z6P5-F1
#
_entry.id   AF-A0A7M3Z6P5-F1
#
_cell.length_a   1.000
_cell.length_b   1.000
_cell.length_c   1.000
_cell.angle_alpha   90.00
_cell.angle_beta   90.00
_cell.angle_gamma   90.00
#
_symmetry.space_group_name_H-M   'P 1'
#
loop_
_entity.id
_entity.type
_entity.pdbx_description
1 polymer ?
#
loop_
_entity_poly.entity_id
_entity_poly.type
_entity_poly.pdbx_seq_one_letter_code
_entity_poly.pdbx_strand_id
1 'polypeptide(L)'
;IHVIDKVLMPPADEPQPQDIPTVATNTGVHNSLVAALAHAGLVATLQGDGPFTVFAPTDEAFAAAGIDLSTFDNDEANATLTDILTYHVYAGSVAAADVTDGLVATMVNGDNATFAVSNGTVMVGDATVTSADVAASNGIIHVIDKVLTPPADEPVVEEPVVVDPFEGIDCAATVGIDASGYAFSPIVVNIAVGETVCWSWEDASMPHNVKQVDGFKSTNYVVGGVTSGAAASTVAFSYTFTEDTTFYYACEPHIGLNMFGEVVVGDGGAEPASESSDESEDTPGFMVISTVIAIIGALALMGRQNERDL
;
A
#
# COMPACT_ATOMS: atom_id res chain seq x y z
N ILE A 1 65.13 29.34 24.96
CA ILE A 1 65.15 28.86 26.36
C ILE A 1 64.37 29.88 27.18
N HIS A 2 63.21 29.49 27.70
CA HIS A 2 62.44 30.36 28.59
C HIS A 2 62.81 30.05 30.03
N VAL A 3 63.14 31.08 30.81
CA VAL A 3 63.34 30.94 32.26
C VAL A 3 61.96 31.05 32.89
N ILE A 4 61.52 29.97 33.54
CA ILE A 4 60.25 29.91 34.26
C ILE A 4 60.55 29.85 35.77
N ASP A 5 59.68 30.48 36.55
CA ASP A 5 59.78 30.59 38.01
C ASP A 5 59.09 29.41 38.75
N LYS A 6 58.39 28.54 38.01
CA LYS A 6 57.74 27.33 38.52
C LYS A 6 57.87 26.18 37.53
N VAL A 7 57.99 24.96 38.04
CA VAL A 7 57.98 23.74 37.20
C VAL A 7 56.63 23.62 36.50
N LEU A 8 56.63 23.50 35.18
CA LEU A 8 55.44 23.13 34.41
C LEU A 8 55.05 21.71 34.81
N MET A 9 53.97 21.59 35.58
CA MET A 9 53.33 20.30 35.81
C MET A 9 52.35 20.06 34.65
N PRO A 10 52.29 18.86 34.06
CA PRO A 10 51.17 18.51 33.20
C PRO A 10 49.86 18.74 33.99
N PRO A 11 48.74 19.09 33.33
CA PRO A 11 47.45 19.13 34.02
C PRO A 11 47.27 17.82 34.80
N ALA A 12 46.85 17.93 36.07
CA ALA A 12 46.52 16.75 36.87
C ALA A 12 45.51 15.91 36.08
N ASP A 13 45.60 14.57 36.17
CA ASP A 13 44.66 13.65 35.52
C ASP A 13 43.22 14.04 35.90
N GLU A 14 42.56 14.84 35.06
CA GLU A 14 41.13 15.06 35.17
C GLU A 14 40.48 13.70 34.88
N PRO A 15 39.53 13.24 35.72
CA PRO A 15 38.85 11.98 35.49
C PRO A 15 38.28 12.01 34.08
N GLN A 16 38.70 11.05 33.26
CA GLN A 16 38.24 10.98 31.88
C GLN A 16 36.71 10.82 31.88
N PRO A 17 36.00 11.50 30.96
CA PRO A 17 34.56 11.33 30.84
C PRO A 17 34.25 9.84 30.65
N GLN A 18 33.26 9.34 31.38
CA GLN A 18 32.87 7.94 31.37
C GLN A 18 31.82 7.69 30.29
N ASP A 19 31.81 6.50 29.68
CA ASP A 19 30.79 6.09 28.71
C ASP A 19 29.40 5.94 29.35
N ILE A 20 28.36 5.89 28.53
CA ILE A 20 26.97 5.80 28.98
C ILE A 20 26.73 4.62 29.94
N PRO A 21 27.13 3.36 29.63
CA PRO A 21 26.92 2.25 30.55
C PRO A 21 27.65 2.42 31.90
N THR A 22 28.85 3.00 31.88
CA THR A 22 29.62 3.26 33.10
C THR A 22 28.97 4.34 33.95
N VAL A 23 28.50 5.43 33.33
CA VAL A 23 27.75 6.48 34.04
C VAL A 23 26.48 5.91 34.67
N ALA A 24 25.69 5.15 33.90
CA ALA A 24 24.45 4.54 34.38
C ALA A 24 24.70 3.63 35.60
N THR A 25 25.73 2.78 35.54
CA THR A 25 26.14 1.89 36.65
C THR A 25 26.48 2.67 37.92
N ASN A 26 27.15 3.82 37.78
CA ASN A 26 27.61 4.63 38.91
C ASN A 26 26.50 5.44 39.61
N THR A 27 25.32 5.57 38.99
CA THR A 27 24.17 6.28 39.61
C THR A 27 23.49 5.49 40.73
N GLY A 28 23.59 4.15 40.68
CA GLY A 28 22.92 3.25 41.62
C GLY A 28 21.39 3.13 41.47
N VAL A 29 20.76 3.87 40.54
CA VAL A 29 19.30 3.86 40.28
C VAL A 29 18.92 3.26 38.92
N HIS A 30 19.91 2.70 38.20
CA HIS A 30 19.76 2.09 36.87
C HIS A 30 20.24 0.63 36.85
N ASN A 31 20.22 -0.07 37.98
CA ASN A 31 20.72 -1.45 38.07
C ASN A 31 19.94 -2.39 37.15
N SER A 32 18.62 -2.23 37.07
CA SER A 32 17.72 -3.01 36.20
C SER A 32 18.01 -2.75 34.72
N LEU A 33 18.24 -1.48 34.34
CA LEU A 33 18.61 -1.11 32.98
C LEU A 33 19.95 -1.74 32.57
N VAL A 34 20.97 -1.63 33.42
CA VAL A 34 22.30 -2.21 33.16
C VAL A 34 22.21 -3.73 33.04
N ALA A 35 21.42 -4.39 33.89
CA ALA A 35 21.18 -5.82 33.80
C ALA A 35 20.47 -6.21 32.49
N ALA A 36 19.47 -5.44 32.06
CA ALA A 36 18.76 -5.66 30.80
C ALA A 36 19.67 -5.48 29.57
N LEU A 37 20.51 -4.44 29.56
CA LEU A 37 21.50 -4.19 28.52
C LEU A 37 22.54 -5.33 28.44
N ALA A 38 22.97 -5.86 29.59
CA ALA A 38 23.88 -7.00 29.65
C ALA A 38 23.21 -8.29 29.12
N HIS A 39 21.95 -8.52 29.49
CA HIS A 39 21.15 -9.66 29.02
C HIS A 39 20.94 -9.62 27.50
N ALA A 40 20.61 -8.45 26.95
CA ALA A 40 20.40 -8.25 25.51
C ALA A 40 21.70 -8.09 24.70
N GLY A 41 22.87 -8.10 25.34
CA GLY A 41 24.17 -7.93 24.66
C GLY A 41 24.41 -6.54 24.08
N LEU A 42 23.71 -5.50 24.54
CA LEU A 42 23.77 -4.13 24.01
C LEU A 42 24.84 -3.25 24.66
N VAL A 43 25.50 -3.74 25.72
CA VAL A 43 26.54 -2.96 26.45
C VAL A 43 27.64 -2.48 25.49
N ALA A 44 28.19 -3.38 24.66
CA ALA A 44 29.26 -3.02 23.73
C ALA A 44 28.81 -1.98 22.69
N THR A 45 27.54 -2.04 22.26
CA THR A 45 26.95 -1.07 21.32
C THR A 45 26.91 0.33 21.94
N LEU A 46 26.46 0.44 23.19
CA LEU A 46 26.40 1.71 23.93
C LEU A 46 27.75 2.20 24.45
N GLN A 47 28.83 1.41 24.30
CA GLN A 47 30.21 1.85 24.50
C GLN A 47 30.88 2.36 23.22
N GLY A 48 30.21 2.26 22.07
CA GLY A 48 30.72 2.76 20.79
C GLY A 48 30.89 4.29 20.78
N ASP A 49 31.46 4.81 19.68
CA ASP A 49 31.91 6.20 19.57
C ASP A 49 30.79 7.28 19.67
N GLY A 50 29.52 6.89 19.54
CA GLY A 50 28.37 7.81 19.65
C GLY A 50 28.36 8.89 18.53
N PRO A 51 27.65 10.01 18.73
CA PRO A 51 26.90 10.37 19.93
C PRO A 51 25.58 9.60 20.08
N PHE A 52 25.25 9.21 21.30
CA PHE A 52 23.94 8.64 21.66
C PHE A 52 23.19 9.56 22.62
N THR A 53 21.87 9.55 22.55
CA THR A 53 21.01 10.10 23.61
C THR A 53 20.18 8.95 24.16
N VAL A 54 20.38 8.62 25.44
CA VAL A 54 19.72 7.50 26.10
C VAL A 54 18.72 8.01 27.10
N PHE A 55 17.46 7.60 26.94
CA PHE A 55 16.41 7.84 27.90
C PHE A 55 16.43 6.69 28.92
N ALA A 56 17.12 6.87 30.05
CA ALA A 56 17.37 5.82 31.02
C ALA A 56 16.25 5.75 32.08
N PRO A 57 15.44 4.67 32.11
CA PRO A 57 14.44 4.50 33.17
C PRO A 57 15.12 4.21 34.51
N THR A 58 14.50 4.67 35.58
CA THR A 58 14.87 4.29 36.95
C THR A 58 14.52 2.83 37.26
N ASP A 59 15.13 2.27 38.29
CA ASP A 59 14.79 0.93 38.78
C ASP A 59 13.30 0.83 39.20
N GLU A 60 12.73 1.91 39.72
CA GLU A 60 11.30 2.02 40.01
C GLU A 60 10.44 1.98 38.74
N ALA A 61 10.88 2.64 37.67
CA ALA A 61 10.20 2.61 36.37
C ALA A 61 10.19 1.19 35.76
N PHE A 62 11.32 0.48 35.84
CA PHE A 62 11.43 -0.92 35.42
C PHE A 62 10.50 -1.84 36.22
N ALA A 63 10.47 -1.68 37.54
CA ALA A 63 9.59 -2.45 38.41
C ALA A 63 8.11 -2.17 38.12
N ALA A 64 7.75 -0.90 37.89
CA ALA A 64 6.38 -0.50 37.54
C ALA A 64 5.94 -1.04 36.17
N ALA A 65 6.87 -1.19 35.23
CA ALA A 65 6.62 -1.81 33.92
C ALA A 65 6.45 -3.34 34.01
N GLY A 66 6.76 -3.97 35.15
CA GLY A 66 6.64 -5.42 35.32
C GLY A 66 7.64 -6.23 34.49
N ILE A 67 8.77 -5.62 34.10
CA ILE A 67 9.82 -6.29 33.33
C ILE A 67 10.60 -7.22 34.26
N ASP A 68 10.43 -8.52 34.04
CA ASP A 68 11.20 -9.57 34.70
C ASP A 68 12.12 -10.25 33.68
N LEU A 69 13.43 -10.02 33.81
CA LEU A 69 14.45 -10.58 32.91
C LEU A 69 14.42 -12.11 32.84
N SER A 70 13.90 -12.80 33.86
CA SER A 70 13.77 -14.26 33.84
C SER A 70 12.71 -14.77 32.85
N THR A 71 11.80 -13.89 32.39
CA THR A 71 10.77 -14.21 31.38
C THR A 71 11.29 -14.11 29.95
N PHE A 72 12.50 -13.55 29.76
CA PHE A 72 13.16 -13.40 28.47
C PHE A 72 14.11 -14.58 28.21
N ASP A 73 13.52 -15.78 28.12
CA ASP A 73 14.24 -17.07 28.09
C ASP A 73 14.33 -17.73 26.70
N ASN A 74 13.75 -17.09 25.68
CA ASN A 74 13.70 -17.56 24.30
C ASN A 74 13.97 -16.42 23.31
N ASP A 75 14.21 -16.78 22.04
CA ASP A 75 14.65 -15.82 21.01
C ASP A 75 13.61 -14.71 20.75
N GLU A 76 12.32 -15.03 20.75
CA GLU A 76 11.23 -14.08 20.50
C GLU A 76 11.11 -13.06 21.65
N ALA A 77 11.18 -13.54 22.89
CA ALA A 77 11.20 -12.67 24.05
C ALA A 77 12.45 -11.78 24.02
N ASN A 78 13.64 -12.34 23.77
CA ASN A 78 14.88 -11.56 23.70
C ASN A 78 14.87 -10.51 22.57
N ALA A 79 14.23 -10.81 21.44
CA ALA A 79 14.01 -9.83 20.38
C ALA A 79 13.12 -8.68 20.87
N THR A 80 12.04 -8.99 21.59
CA THR A 80 11.16 -7.98 22.21
C THR A 80 11.91 -7.10 23.23
N LEU A 81 12.75 -7.69 24.08
CA LEU A 81 13.58 -6.92 25.02
C LEU A 81 14.56 -6.01 24.29
N THR A 82 15.20 -6.53 23.24
CA THR A 82 16.16 -5.76 22.43
C THR A 82 15.47 -4.57 21.80
N ASP A 83 14.29 -4.78 21.21
CA ASP A 83 13.47 -3.73 20.59
C ASP A 83 13.05 -2.64 21.59
N ILE A 84 12.57 -3.05 22.78
CA ILE A 84 12.26 -2.10 23.87
C ILE A 84 13.52 -1.29 24.25
N LEU A 85 14.67 -1.95 24.44
CA LEU A 85 15.90 -1.26 24.87
C LEU A 85 16.43 -0.32 23.79
N THR A 86 16.37 -0.68 22.51
CA THR A 86 16.81 0.19 21.41
C THR A 86 15.83 1.34 21.16
N TYR A 87 14.56 1.22 21.53
CA TYR A 87 13.60 2.33 21.51
C TYR A 87 13.89 3.43 22.56
N HIS A 88 14.72 3.14 23.57
CA HIS A 88 15.21 4.16 24.52
C HIS A 88 16.45 4.92 24.01
N VAL A 89 16.97 4.56 22.84
CA VAL A 89 18.22 5.11 22.31
C VAL A 89 17.94 5.90 21.06
N TYR A 90 18.40 7.14 21.04
CA TYR A 90 18.46 7.97 19.84
C TYR A 90 19.92 8.06 19.35
N ALA A 91 20.13 7.84 18.06
CA ALA A 91 21.44 7.98 17.42
C ALA A 91 21.73 9.45 17.08
N GLY A 92 22.13 10.20 18.10
CA GLY A 92 22.48 11.61 18.02
C GLY A 92 22.62 12.23 19.41
N SER A 93 22.93 13.52 19.45
CA SER A 93 22.99 14.29 20.70
C SER A 93 21.81 15.26 20.73
N VAL A 94 20.90 15.06 21.69
CA VAL A 94 19.74 15.93 21.92
C VAL A 94 19.77 16.37 23.37
N ALA A 95 20.11 17.63 23.60
CA ALA A 95 20.00 18.23 24.92
C ALA A 95 18.53 18.59 25.21
N ALA A 96 18.16 18.70 26.48
CA ALA A 96 16.79 19.05 26.87
C ALA A 96 16.34 20.40 26.31
N ALA A 97 17.28 21.34 26.15
CA ALA A 97 17.04 22.67 25.59
C ALA A 97 16.71 22.64 24.08
N ASP A 98 17.08 21.58 23.37
CA ASP A 98 16.82 21.41 21.93
C ASP A 98 15.47 20.73 21.65
N VAL A 99 14.82 20.19 22.69
CA VAL A 99 13.52 19.53 22.58
C VAL A 99 12.42 20.59 22.49
N THR A 100 11.58 20.47 21.47
CA THR A 100 10.40 21.32 21.27
C THR A 100 9.12 20.49 21.36
N ASP A 101 8.01 21.15 21.70
CA ASP A 101 6.72 20.48 21.79
C ASP A 101 6.28 19.93 20.42
N GLY A 102 5.96 18.64 20.36
CA GLY A 102 5.63 17.93 19.13
C GLY A 102 6.83 17.50 18.29
N LEU A 103 8.06 17.59 18.82
CA LEU A 103 9.24 17.03 18.16
C LEU A 103 9.06 15.50 18.00
N VAL A 104 9.41 14.97 16.84
CA VAL A 104 9.41 13.54 16.57
C VAL A 104 10.82 13.12 16.20
N ALA A 105 11.33 12.06 16.83
CA ALA A 105 12.64 11.49 16.53
C ALA A 105 12.54 9.99 16.26
N THR A 106 13.24 9.53 15.23
CA THR A 106 13.38 8.10 14.94
C THR A 106 14.43 7.50 15.87
N MET A 107 14.02 6.50 16.66
CA MET A 107 14.84 5.79 17.62
C MET A 107 15.66 4.69 16.94
N VAL A 108 16.61 4.07 17.65
CA VAL A 108 17.51 3.05 17.08
C VAL A 108 16.77 1.79 16.64
N ASN A 109 15.61 1.48 17.24
CA ASN A 109 14.79 0.35 16.79
C ASN A 109 14.05 0.61 15.47
N GLY A 110 14.00 1.87 15.00
CA GLY A 110 13.31 2.28 13.77
C GLY A 110 11.98 3.00 13.99
N ASP A 111 11.42 2.93 15.20
CA ASP A 111 10.17 3.61 15.54
C ASP A 111 10.35 5.09 15.85
N ASN A 112 9.27 5.84 15.75
CA ASN A 112 9.24 7.25 16.07
C ASN A 112 8.76 7.50 17.50
N ALA A 113 9.59 8.14 18.31
CA ALA A 113 9.21 8.70 19.59
C ALA A 113 8.75 10.16 19.44
N THR A 114 7.64 10.51 20.08
CA THR A 114 7.14 11.90 20.12
C THR A 114 7.51 12.54 21.45
N PHE A 115 7.97 13.78 21.40
CA PHE A 115 8.33 14.58 22.56
C PHE A 115 7.29 15.67 22.81
N ALA A 116 7.04 15.93 24.08
CA ALA A 116 6.17 17.03 24.52
C ALA A 116 6.90 17.90 25.54
N VAL A 117 6.61 19.20 25.53
CA VAL A 117 7.16 20.15 26.50
C VAL A 117 6.02 20.87 27.18
N SER A 118 5.81 20.59 28.46
CA SER A 118 4.73 21.20 29.25
C SER A 118 5.29 21.81 30.53
N ASN A 119 5.03 23.11 30.73
CA ASN A 119 5.50 23.87 31.89
C ASN A 119 7.02 23.80 32.14
N GLY A 120 7.81 23.65 31.07
CA GLY A 120 9.27 23.51 31.16
C GLY A 120 9.76 22.09 31.48
N THR A 121 8.86 21.12 31.55
CA THR A 121 9.18 19.69 31.70
C THR A 121 9.14 19.01 30.34
N VAL A 122 10.19 18.25 30.03
CA VAL A 122 10.28 17.42 28.81
C VAL A 122 9.67 16.05 29.08
N MET A 123 8.86 15.57 28.13
CA MET A 123 8.31 14.22 28.10
C MET A 123 8.66 13.55 26.78
N VAL A 124 8.85 12.23 26.81
CA VAL A 124 9.02 11.37 25.64
C VAL A 124 7.98 10.25 25.72
N GLY A 125 7.04 10.25 24.78
CA GLY A 125 5.79 9.51 24.92
C GLY A 125 5.08 9.87 26.23
N ASP A 126 4.76 8.87 27.04
CA ASP A 126 4.14 9.03 28.36
C ASP A 126 5.13 9.15 29.53
N ALA A 127 6.44 9.10 29.25
CA ALA A 127 7.49 9.17 30.26
C ALA A 127 7.97 10.61 30.47
N THR A 128 8.12 10.99 31.73
CA THR A 128 8.61 12.31 32.14
C THR A 128 10.12 12.26 32.36
N VAL A 129 10.85 13.21 31.79
CA VAL A 129 12.27 13.39 32.08
C VAL A 129 12.42 14.02 33.47
N THR A 130 12.95 13.25 34.43
CA THR A 130 13.12 13.67 35.83
C THR A 130 14.48 14.30 36.11
N SER A 131 15.50 13.89 35.36
CA SER A 131 16.83 14.52 35.34
C SER A 131 17.36 14.52 33.92
N ALA A 132 17.67 15.69 33.40
CA ALA A 132 18.10 15.85 32.02
C ALA A 132 19.60 16.14 31.91
N ASP A 133 20.15 15.96 30.71
CA ASP A 133 21.50 16.40 30.31
C ASP A 133 22.65 15.83 31.16
N VAL A 134 22.55 14.55 31.57
CA VAL A 134 23.66 13.86 32.24
C VAL A 134 24.71 13.51 31.20
N ALA A 135 25.86 14.20 31.25
CA ALA A 135 26.92 14.03 30.26
C ALA A 135 27.66 12.69 30.39
N ALA A 136 27.89 12.05 29.25
CA ALA A 136 28.77 10.90 29.08
C ALA A 136 29.78 11.16 27.95
N SER A 137 30.86 10.37 27.88
CA SER A 137 31.92 10.55 26.87
C SER A 137 31.43 10.38 25.44
N ASN A 138 30.41 9.55 25.24
CA ASN A 138 29.85 9.19 23.95
C ASN A 138 28.37 9.60 23.81
N GLY A 139 27.89 10.54 24.63
CA GLY A 139 26.50 11.01 24.52
C GLY A 139 25.91 11.70 25.75
N ILE A 140 24.58 11.69 25.80
CA ILE A 140 23.76 12.30 26.85
C ILE A 140 22.81 11.26 27.42
N ILE A 141 22.60 11.27 28.73
CA ILE A 141 21.57 10.48 29.41
C ILE A 141 20.48 11.42 29.94
N HIS A 142 19.23 11.08 29.65
CA HIS A 142 18.03 11.68 30.25
C HIS A 142 17.35 10.62 31.11
N VAL A 143 17.22 10.88 32.41
CA VAL A 143 16.55 9.97 33.34
C VAL A 143 15.04 10.11 33.21
N ILE A 144 14.33 8.99 33.04
CA ILE A 144 12.87 8.97 32.88
C ILE A 144 12.17 8.15 33.97
N ASP A 145 10.91 8.49 34.26
CA ASP A 145 10.09 7.85 35.30
C ASP A 145 9.28 6.65 34.83
N LYS A 146 9.33 6.32 33.54
CA LYS A 146 8.64 5.16 32.93
C LYS A 146 9.51 4.50 31.87
N VAL A 147 9.31 3.21 31.65
CA VAL A 147 9.88 2.52 30.49
C VAL A 147 9.09 2.93 29.24
N LEU A 148 9.80 3.25 28.16
CA LEU A 148 9.23 3.47 26.84
C LEU A 148 8.89 2.12 26.21
N THR A 149 7.63 1.98 25.81
CA THR A 149 7.18 0.86 25.00
C THR A 149 7.12 1.33 23.55
N PRO A 150 7.80 0.63 22.62
CA PRO A 150 7.60 0.83 21.20
C PRO A 150 6.10 0.83 20.88
N PRO A 151 5.62 1.64 19.91
CA PRO A 151 4.26 1.44 19.43
C PRO A 151 4.12 -0.03 19.05
N ALA A 152 3.00 -0.66 19.45
CA ALA A 152 2.75 -2.02 19.00
C ALA A 152 2.86 -2.01 17.48
N ASP A 153 3.66 -2.92 16.91
CA ASP A 153 3.54 -3.29 15.52
C ASP A 153 2.07 -3.68 15.34
N GLU A 154 1.25 -2.73 14.90
CA GLU A 154 -0.06 -3.03 14.36
C GLU A 154 0.24 -4.12 13.32
N PRO A 155 -0.30 -5.35 13.49
CA PRO A 155 0.01 -6.42 12.56
C PRO A 155 -0.24 -5.84 11.19
N VAL A 156 0.80 -5.83 10.34
CA VAL A 156 0.68 -5.40 8.95
C VAL A 156 -0.53 -6.14 8.41
N VAL A 157 -1.66 -5.44 8.37
CA VAL A 157 -2.81 -5.87 7.61
C VAL A 157 -2.29 -5.61 6.21
N GLU A 158 -1.60 -6.61 5.66
CA GLU A 158 -1.42 -6.73 4.22
C GLU A 158 -2.79 -6.33 3.66
N GLU A 159 -2.86 -5.16 3.01
CA GLU A 159 -4.08 -4.79 2.33
C GLU A 159 -4.48 -6.02 1.51
N PRO A 160 -5.75 -6.47 1.58
CA PRO A 160 -6.14 -7.70 0.91
C PRO A 160 -5.61 -7.61 -0.51
N VAL A 161 -4.68 -8.50 -0.85
CA VAL A 161 -4.08 -8.54 -2.18
C VAL A 161 -5.26 -8.62 -3.11
N VAL A 162 -5.54 -7.52 -3.82
CA VAL A 162 -6.59 -7.47 -4.82
C VAL A 162 -6.04 -8.33 -5.95
N VAL A 163 -6.24 -9.64 -5.83
CA VAL A 163 -5.87 -10.60 -6.85
C VAL A 163 -6.68 -10.21 -8.06
N ASP A 164 -6.02 -9.66 -9.08
CA ASP A 164 -6.67 -9.41 -10.35
C ASP A 164 -7.25 -10.76 -10.82
N PRO A 165 -8.58 -10.92 -10.87
CA PRO A 165 -9.17 -12.21 -11.17
C PRO A 165 -8.92 -12.63 -12.62
N PHE A 166 -8.32 -11.75 -13.43
CA PHE A 166 -7.92 -12.00 -14.80
C PHE A 166 -6.39 -12.02 -14.98
N GLU A 167 -5.60 -12.25 -13.92
CA GLU A 167 -4.15 -12.38 -14.05
C GLU A 167 -3.79 -13.41 -15.15
N GLY A 168 -3.10 -12.94 -16.20
CA GLY A 168 -2.72 -13.75 -17.36
C GLY A 168 -3.76 -13.84 -18.49
N ILE A 169 -4.88 -13.13 -18.41
CA ILE A 169 -5.92 -13.04 -19.44
C ILE A 169 -5.93 -11.62 -20.03
N ASP A 170 -5.78 -11.51 -21.35
CA ASP A 170 -5.85 -10.23 -22.06
C ASP A 170 -7.31 -9.93 -22.44
N CYS A 171 -7.98 -9.15 -21.59
CA CYS A 171 -9.36 -8.73 -21.80
C CYS A 171 -9.40 -7.56 -22.79
N ALA A 172 -9.91 -7.79 -24.00
CA ALA A 172 -10.14 -6.72 -24.97
C ALA A 172 -11.25 -5.76 -24.51
N ALA A 173 -12.18 -6.25 -23.70
CA ALA A 173 -13.19 -5.45 -23.02
C ALA A 173 -13.60 -6.08 -21.69
N THR A 174 -13.91 -5.21 -20.72
CA THR A 174 -14.46 -5.62 -19.43
C THR A 174 -15.89 -5.10 -19.29
N VAL A 175 -16.79 -5.97 -18.85
CA VAL A 175 -18.20 -5.67 -18.58
C VAL A 175 -18.47 -5.87 -17.10
N GLY A 176 -18.93 -4.81 -16.43
CA GLY A 176 -19.38 -4.85 -15.06
C GLY A 176 -20.88 -4.70 -14.92
N ILE A 177 -21.31 -4.47 -13.69
CA ILE A 177 -22.66 -4.02 -13.35
C ILE A 177 -22.62 -2.50 -13.19
N ASP A 178 -23.60 -1.81 -13.76
CA ASP A 178 -23.69 -0.37 -13.65
C ASP A 178 -24.00 0.09 -12.22
N ALA A 179 -23.88 1.39 -11.97
CA ALA A 179 -24.12 1.95 -10.63
C ALA A 179 -25.56 1.75 -10.12
N SER A 180 -26.52 1.45 -11.01
CA SER A 180 -27.90 1.15 -10.61
C SER A 180 -28.05 -0.27 -10.07
N GLY A 181 -27.14 -1.19 -10.42
CA GLY A 181 -27.26 -2.61 -10.11
C GLY A 181 -28.18 -3.36 -11.08
N TYR A 182 -28.72 -2.73 -12.13
CA TYR A 182 -29.76 -3.32 -12.99
C TYR A 182 -29.40 -3.39 -14.48
N ALA A 183 -28.20 -2.94 -14.87
CA ALA A 183 -27.72 -3.05 -16.23
C ALA A 183 -26.25 -3.51 -16.28
N PHE A 184 -25.89 -4.17 -17.37
CA PHE A 184 -24.48 -4.38 -17.70
C PHE A 184 -23.86 -3.06 -18.17
N SER A 185 -22.59 -2.85 -17.85
CA SER A 185 -21.84 -1.67 -18.27
C SER A 185 -20.46 -2.07 -18.78
N PRO A 186 -20.16 -1.88 -20.07
CA PRO A 186 -21.07 -1.42 -21.13
C PRO A 186 -22.13 -2.47 -21.49
N ILE A 187 -23.25 -2.02 -22.07
CA ILE A 187 -24.32 -2.91 -22.58
C ILE A 187 -23.87 -3.61 -23.87
N VAL A 188 -23.18 -2.88 -24.74
CA VAL A 188 -22.68 -3.38 -26.03
C VAL A 188 -21.17 -3.29 -26.05
N VAL A 189 -20.51 -4.39 -26.39
CA VAL A 189 -19.06 -4.51 -26.57
C VAL A 189 -18.78 -4.84 -28.03
N ASN A 190 -17.76 -4.21 -28.60
CA ASN A 190 -17.26 -4.55 -29.94
C ASN A 190 -15.82 -5.02 -29.81
N ILE A 191 -15.52 -6.21 -30.34
CA ILE A 191 -14.18 -6.83 -30.30
C ILE A 191 -13.84 -7.47 -31.65
N ALA A 192 -12.57 -7.73 -31.89
CA ALA A 192 -12.10 -8.50 -33.04
C ALA A 192 -12.24 -10.01 -32.81
N VAL A 193 -12.30 -10.78 -33.91
CA VAL A 193 -12.27 -12.25 -33.85
C VAL A 193 -10.96 -12.71 -33.19
N GLY A 194 -11.07 -13.56 -32.19
CA GLY A 194 -9.97 -14.08 -31.38
C GLY A 194 -9.76 -13.35 -30.04
N GLU A 195 -10.50 -12.28 -29.77
CA GLU A 195 -10.39 -11.51 -28.54
C GLU A 195 -11.27 -12.05 -27.40
N THR A 196 -10.93 -11.67 -26.17
CA THR A 196 -11.60 -12.11 -24.94
C THR A 196 -12.40 -10.96 -24.33
N VAL A 197 -13.65 -11.25 -23.95
CA VAL A 197 -14.45 -10.38 -23.09
C VAL A 197 -14.43 -10.92 -21.67
N CYS A 198 -14.25 -10.03 -20.71
CA CYS A 198 -14.21 -10.33 -19.29
C CYS A 198 -15.39 -9.68 -18.58
N TRP A 199 -16.15 -10.45 -17.83
CA TRP A 199 -17.23 -9.97 -16.99
C TRP A 199 -16.81 -10.02 -15.54
N SER A 200 -16.83 -8.88 -14.85
CA SER A 200 -16.43 -8.81 -13.45
C SER A 200 -17.23 -7.82 -12.63
N TRP A 201 -17.58 -8.26 -11.44
CA TRP A 201 -18.12 -7.44 -10.37
C TRP A 201 -17.81 -8.10 -9.04
N GLU A 202 -17.66 -7.28 -8.01
CA GLU A 202 -17.43 -7.71 -6.63
C GLU A 202 -18.46 -7.04 -5.73
N ASP A 203 -18.97 -7.79 -4.76
CA ASP A 203 -19.92 -7.30 -3.75
C ASP A 203 -21.13 -6.56 -4.33
N ALA A 204 -21.61 -7.01 -5.49
CA ALA A 204 -22.81 -6.47 -6.10
C ALA A 204 -24.00 -6.61 -5.12
N SER A 205 -24.80 -5.55 -5.02
CA SER A 205 -25.93 -5.46 -4.10
C SER A 205 -26.97 -6.60 -4.26
N MET A 206 -26.94 -7.27 -5.41
CA MET A 206 -27.73 -8.44 -5.71
C MET A 206 -26.96 -9.40 -6.64
N PRO A 207 -27.32 -10.69 -6.69
CA PRO A 207 -26.61 -11.67 -7.51
C PRO A 207 -26.84 -11.46 -9.01
N HIS A 208 -25.78 -11.51 -9.81
CA HIS A 208 -25.83 -11.43 -11.28
C HIS A 208 -25.16 -12.64 -11.93
N ASN A 209 -25.43 -12.87 -13.20
CA ASN A 209 -24.71 -13.81 -14.07
C ASN A 209 -24.77 -13.37 -15.53
N VAL A 210 -23.93 -13.98 -16.34
CA VAL A 210 -23.96 -13.91 -17.81
C VAL A 210 -24.53 -15.22 -18.31
N LYS A 211 -25.59 -15.19 -19.10
CA LYS A 211 -26.15 -16.40 -19.73
C LYS A 211 -26.58 -16.12 -21.16
N GLN A 212 -26.08 -16.92 -22.10
CA GLN A 212 -26.37 -16.76 -23.51
C GLN A 212 -27.85 -16.94 -23.84
N VAL A 213 -28.36 -16.07 -24.70
CA VAL A 213 -29.73 -16.12 -25.26
C VAL A 213 -29.68 -16.21 -26.79
N ASP A 214 -30.75 -16.72 -27.40
CA ASP A 214 -30.78 -17.06 -28.84
C ASP A 214 -30.97 -15.85 -29.78
N GLY A 215 -31.03 -14.62 -29.25
CA GLY A 215 -31.17 -13.40 -30.05
C GLY A 215 -31.26 -12.13 -29.22
N PHE A 216 -31.33 -10.99 -29.90
CA PHE A 216 -31.40 -9.67 -29.26
C PHE A 216 -32.58 -9.57 -28.29
N LYS A 217 -32.27 -9.38 -27.01
CA LYS A 217 -33.25 -9.33 -25.90
C LYS A 217 -34.19 -10.53 -25.82
N SER A 218 -33.74 -11.69 -26.30
CA SER A 218 -34.51 -12.92 -26.18
C SER A 218 -34.57 -13.39 -24.74
N THR A 219 -35.70 -13.99 -24.36
CA THR A 219 -35.86 -14.64 -23.05
C THR A 219 -35.57 -16.14 -23.10
N ASN A 220 -35.17 -16.67 -24.26
CA ASN A 220 -34.84 -18.08 -24.44
C ASN A 220 -33.34 -18.28 -24.29
N TYR A 221 -32.93 -19.08 -23.30
CA TYR A 221 -31.54 -19.44 -23.11
C TYR A 221 -31.10 -20.52 -24.11
N VAL A 222 -29.89 -20.37 -24.63
CA VAL A 222 -29.27 -21.39 -25.49
C VAL A 222 -28.89 -22.60 -24.64
N VAL A 223 -29.39 -23.77 -25.00
CA VAL A 223 -29.08 -25.03 -24.30
C VAL A 223 -27.60 -25.37 -24.50
N GLY A 224 -26.85 -25.46 -23.40
CA GLY A 224 -25.39 -25.65 -23.45
C GLY A 224 -24.61 -24.41 -23.90
N GLY A 225 -25.26 -23.24 -23.94
CA GLY A 225 -24.62 -21.97 -24.29
C GLY A 225 -23.66 -21.46 -23.22
N VAL A 226 -22.96 -20.38 -23.56
CA VAL A 226 -21.97 -19.73 -22.69
C VAL A 226 -22.65 -19.16 -21.45
N THR A 227 -22.06 -19.41 -20.28
CA THR A 227 -22.57 -18.94 -18.99
C THR A 227 -21.47 -18.74 -17.95
N SER A 228 -21.62 -17.73 -17.10
CA SER A 228 -20.79 -17.56 -15.90
C SER A 228 -21.20 -18.49 -14.75
N GLY A 229 -22.23 -19.32 -14.94
CA GLY A 229 -22.77 -20.22 -13.93
C GLY A 229 -23.95 -19.64 -13.15
N ALA A 230 -24.06 -20.04 -11.88
CA ALA A 230 -25.11 -19.54 -10.98
C ALA A 230 -24.92 -18.05 -10.69
N ALA A 231 -26.02 -17.33 -10.46
CA ALA A 231 -25.94 -15.92 -10.11
C ALA A 231 -25.23 -15.70 -8.77
N ALA A 232 -24.27 -14.78 -8.74
CA ALA A 232 -23.47 -14.46 -7.56
C ALA A 232 -23.22 -12.95 -7.44
N SER A 233 -23.01 -12.46 -6.22
CA SER A 233 -22.65 -11.08 -5.94
C SER A 233 -21.19 -10.75 -6.31
N THR A 234 -20.37 -11.77 -6.49
CA THR A 234 -18.99 -11.65 -6.97
C THR A 234 -18.77 -12.65 -8.10
N VAL A 235 -18.38 -12.15 -9.27
CA VAL A 235 -18.11 -12.97 -10.46
C VAL A 235 -16.87 -12.44 -11.14
N ALA A 236 -16.03 -13.37 -11.61
CA ALA A 236 -15.04 -13.13 -12.64
C ALA A 236 -15.18 -14.24 -13.68
N PHE A 237 -15.57 -13.87 -14.88
CA PHE A 237 -15.86 -14.79 -15.97
C PHE A 237 -15.28 -14.22 -17.26
N SER A 238 -14.55 -15.03 -18.02
CA SER A 238 -14.01 -14.61 -19.31
C SER A 238 -14.40 -15.59 -20.40
N TYR A 239 -14.54 -15.09 -21.63
CA TYR A 239 -14.80 -15.91 -22.79
C TYR A 239 -14.13 -15.34 -24.04
N THR A 240 -13.36 -16.17 -24.74
CA THR A 240 -12.69 -15.83 -25.99
C THR A 240 -13.57 -16.19 -27.17
N PHE A 241 -13.86 -15.22 -28.04
CA PHE A 241 -14.70 -15.40 -29.21
C PHE A 241 -13.85 -15.69 -30.44
N THR A 242 -13.96 -16.89 -30.99
CA THR A 242 -13.12 -17.33 -32.12
C THR A 242 -13.83 -17.28 -33.48
N GLU A 243 -15.10 -16.90 -33.51
CA GLU A 243 -15.93 -16.82 -34.71
C GLU A 243 -16.51 -15.42 -34.87
N ASP A 244 -16.70 -14.98 -36.12
CA ASP A 244 -17.39 -13.73 -36.44
C ASP A 244 -18.88 -13.91 -36.19
N THR A 245 -19.41 -13.21 -35.18
CA THR A 245 -20.77 -13.42 -34.68
C THR A 245 -21.23 -12.29 -33.78
N THR A 246 -22.53 -12.25 -33.52
CA THR A 246 -23.09 -11.43 -32.44
C THR A 246 -23.56 -12.33 -31.32
N PHE A 247 -22.96 -12.16 -30.14
CA PHE A 247 -23.31 -12.90 -28.93
C PHE A 247 -24.26 -12.07 -28.06
N TYR A 248 -25.47 -12.61 -27.84
CA TYR A 248 -26.46 -12.01 -26.96
C TYR A 248 -26.51 -12.75 -25.63
N TYR A 249 -26.60 -12.00 -24.53
CA TYR A 249 -26.70 -12.56 -23.19
C TYR A 249 -27.64 -11.76 -22.30
N ALA A 250 -28.11 -12.40 -21.24
CA ALA A 250 -28.97 -11.82 -20.24
C ALA A 250 -28.49 -12.18 -18.83
N CYS A 251 -28.89 -11.36 -17.86
CA CYS A 251 -28.80 -11.75 -16.46
C CYS A 251 -30.06 -12.53 -16.08
N GLU A 252 -29.92 -13.81 -15.72
CA GLU A 252 -31.04 -14.70 -15.46
C GLU A 252 -32.01 -14.19 -14.37
N PRO A 253 -31.54 -13.78 -13.17
CA PRO A 253 -32.44 -13.25 -12.15
C PRO A 253 -33.10 -11.91 -12.54
N HIS A 254 -32.54 -11.18 -13.51
CA HIS A 254 -32.98 -9.84 -13.90
C HIS A 254 -33.48 -9.74 -15.34
N ILE A 255 -33.75 -10.88 -15.98
CA ILE A 255 -34.22 -10.90 -17.38
C ILE A 255 -35.57 -10.18 -17.53
N GLY A 256 -36.45 -10.32 -16.53
CA GLY A 256 -37.72 -9.59 -16.46
C GLY A 256 -37.58 -8.09 -16.23
N LEU A 257 -36.40 -7.62 -15.80
CA LEU A 257 -36.05 -6.20 -15.64
C LEU A 257 -35.29 -5.65 -16.86
N ASN A 258 -35.25 -6.41 -17.96
CA ASN A 258 -34.60 -6.03 -19.22
C ASN A 258 -33.08 -5.83 -19.10
N MET A 259 -32.43 -6.64 -18.26
CA MET A 259 -30.96 -6.69 -18.12
C MET A 259 -30.34 -7.62 -19.18
N PHE A 260 -29.95 -7.03 -20.30
CA PHE A 260 -29.35 -7.69 -21.46
C PHE A 260 -28.02 -7.05 -21.84
N GLY A 261 -27.15 -7.82 -22.48
CA GLY A 261 -25.94 -7.31 -23.10
C GLY A 261 -25.66 -7.98 -24.45
N GLU A 262 -24.75 -7.38 -25.19
CA GLU A 262 -24.40 -7.75 -26.56
C GLU A 262 -22.89 -7.65 -26.75
N VAL A 263 -22.30 -8.67 -27.39
CA VAL A 263 -20.92 -8.64 -27.88
C VAL A 263 -20.96 -8.82 -29.39
N VAL A 264 -20.52 -7.81 -30.12
CA VAL A 264 -20.32 -7.85 -31.57
C VAL A 264 -18.86 -8.23 -31.81
N VAL A 265 -18.64 -9.37 -32.44
CA VAL A 265 -17.31 -9.88 -32.77
C VAL A 265 -17.11 -9.72 -34.27
N GLY A 266 -16.05 -9.05 -34.71
CA GLY A 266 -15.82 -8.81 -36.13
C GLY A 266 -16.87 -7.88 -36.73
N ASP A 267 -17.55 -8.31 -37.80
CA ASP A 267 -18.68 -7.58 -38.41
C ASP A 267 -20.05 -8.01 -37.86
N GLY A 268 -20.06 -8.95 -36.90
CA GLY A 268 -21.26 -9.47 -36.26
C GLY A 268 -21.84 -10.70 -36.95
N GLY A 269 -21.08 -11.34 -37.84
CA GLY A 269 -21.49 -12.48 -38.64
C GLY A 269 -22.42 -12.08 -39.79
N ALA A 270 -22.28 -10.85 -40.31
CA ALA A 270 -23.04 -10.44 -41.48
C ALA A 270 -22.58 -11.27 -42.68
N GLU A 271 -23.51 -11.96 -43.36
CA GLU A 271 -23.14 -12.61 -44.62
C GLU A 271 -22.56 -11.53 -45.55
N PRO A 272 -21.40 -11.77 -46.20
CA PRO A 272 -20.89 -10.84 -47.18
C PRO A 272 -22.01 -10.61 -48.17
N ALA A 273 -22.39 -9.35 -48.38
CA ALA A 273 -23.44 -8.98 -49.31
C ALA A 273 -23.18 -9.73 -50.62
N SER A 274 -24.02 -10.72 -50.92
CA SER A 274 -23.93 -11.40 -52.20
C SER A 274 -24.21 -10.32 -53.22
N GLU A 275 -23.18 -9.95 -53.99
CA GLU A 275 -23.41 -9.20 -55.20
C GLU A 275 -24.34 -10.08 -56.04
N SER A 276 -25.62 -9.71 -56.08
CA SER A 276 -26.56 -10.27 -57.02
C SER A 276 -26.02 -9.95 -58.40
N SER A 277 -25.35 -10.91 -59.01
CA SER A 277 -25.17 -10.95 -60.46
C SER A 277 -26.57 -11.03 -61.06
N ASP A 278 -27.13 -9.88 -61.41
CA ASP A 278 -28.33 -9.76 -62.23
C ASP A 278 -28.08 -10.52 -63.55
N GLU A 279 -28.56 -11.76 -63.65
CA GLU A 279 -28.80 -12.39 -64.94
C GLU A 279 -30.05 -11.74 -65.55
N SER A 280 -29.81 -10.76 -66.43
CA SER A 280 -30.85 -10.13 -67.22
C SER A 280 -31.24 -11.03 -68.41
N GLU A 281 -32.39 -11.68 -68.32
CA GLU A 281 -33.23 -11.98 -69.48
C GLU A 281 -34.68 -11.60 -69.17
N ASP A 282 -35.12 -10.40 -69.57
CA ASP A 282 -36.13 -10.31 -70.62
C ASP A 282 -36.29 -8.87 -71.18
N THR A 283 -36.07 -8.76 -72.50
CA THR A 283 -36.55 -7.74 -73.47
C THR A 283 -36.24 -6.22 -73.29
N PRO A 284 -36.14 -5.45 -74.40
CA PRO A 284 -35.28 -4.27 -74.48
C PRO A 284 -35.95 -2.93 -74.10
N GLY A 285 -35.27 -2.10 -73.31
CA GLY A 285 -35.62 -0.69 -73.18
C GLY A 285 -34.98 0.09 -72.02
N PHE A 286 -33.88 0.79 -72.33
CA PHE A 286 -33.35 2.01 -71.67
C PHE A 286 -32.87 1.98 -70.19
N MET A 287 -31.54 2.07 -70.08
CA MET A 287 -30.64 2.35 -68.96
C MET A 287 -31.17 2.90 -67.61
N VAL A 288 -30.73 2.22 -66.56
CA VAL A 288 -30.68 2.62 -65.14
C VAL A 288 -29.45 3.49 -64.88
N ILE A 289 -29.56 4.56 -64.07
CA ILE A 289 -28.52 4.92 -63.06
C ILE A 289 -29.23 5.54 -61.85
N SER A 290 -29.27 4.83 -60.71
CA SER A 290 -29.45 5.45 -59.39
C SER A 290 -28.14 5.30 -58.63
N THR A 291 -27.56 6.43 -58.28
CA THR A 291 -26.29 6.56 -57.54
C THR A 291 -26.53 6.42 -56.04
N VAL A 292 -25.86 5.45 -55.41
CA VAL A 292 -25.68 5.40 -53.95
C VAL A 292 -24.34 6.04 -53.64
N ILE A 293 -24.34 7.11 -52.84
CA ILE A 293 -23.14 7.81 -52.37
C ILE A 293 -22.79 7.26 -50.98
N ALA A 294 -21.67 6.55 -50.86
CA ALA A 294 -21.02 6.24 -49.60
C ALA A 294 -19.92 7.28 -49.33
N ILE A 295 -19.99 8.00 -48.21
CA ILE A 295 -18.96 8.95 -47.77
C ILE A 295 -18.01 8.21 -46.82
N ILE A 296 -16.80 7.92 -47.31
CA ILE A 296 -15.66 7.49 -46.51
C ILE A 296 -14.90 8.74 -46.05
N GLY A 297 -14.85 8.96 -44.74
CA GLY A 297 -14.02 10.01 -44.13
C GLY A 297 -12.58 9.55 -43.97
N ALA A 298 -11.69 10.03 -44.83
CA ALA A 298 -10.25 9.81 -44.73
C ALA A 298 -9.58 10.91 -43.88
N LEU A 299 -8.78 10.48 -42.91
CA LEU A 299 -7.76 11.28 -42.24
C LEU A 299 -6.67 11.72 -43.24
N ALA A 300 -6.27 12.99 -43.20
CA ALA A 300 -4.97 13.45 -43.69
C ALA A 300 -4.43 14.62 -42.85
N LEU A 301 -3.23 14.41 -42.34
CA LEU A 301 -2.36 15.33 -41.61
C LEU A 301 -1.81 16.47 -42.50
N MET A 302 -1.65 17.65 -41.90
CA MET A 302 -0.58 18.67 -42.08
C MET A 302 -1.09 19.95 -41.38
N GLY A 303 -0.40 20.67 -40.51
CA GLY A 303 1.03 20.86 -40.37
C GLY A 303 1.32 22.37 -40.39
N ARG A 304 1.67 22.93 -39.23
CA ARG A 304 2.38 24.20 -38.97
C ARG A 304 1.65 25.56 -39.12
N GLN A 305 1.70 26.25 -37.99
CA GLN A 305 2.31 27.58 -37.76
C GLN A 305 1.42 28.77 -37.40
N ASN A 306 1.87 29.39 -36.30
CA ASN A 306 1.86 30.80 -35.92
C ASN A 306 0.64 31.38 -35.17
N GLU A 307 0.87 31.57 -33.87
CA GLU A 307 0.89 32.88 -33.17
C GLU A 307 -0.11 33.94 -33.67
N ARG A 308 -1.06 34.32 -32.81
CA ARG A 308 -1.25 35.70 -32.33
C ARG A 308 -2.43 35.86 -31.35
N ASP A 309 -2.14 36.53 -30.25
CA ASP A 309 -2.94 37.55 -29.55
C ASP A 309 -4.37 37.20 -29.08
N LEU A 310 -4.51 36.83 -27.79
CA LEU A 310 -5.09 37.65 -26.70
C LEU A 310 -5.29 36.82 -25.42
#